data_AF-R7UQK9-F1
#
_entry.id   AF-R7UQK9-F1
#
_cell.length_a   1.000
_cell.length_b   1.000
_cell.length_c   1.000
_cell.angle_alpha   90.00
_cell.angle_beta   90.00
_cell.angle_gamma   90.00
#
_symmetry.space_group_name_H-M   'P 1'
#
loop_
_entity.id
_entity.type
_entity.pdbx_description
1 polymer ?
#
loop_
_entity_poly.entity_id
_entity_poly.type
_entity_poly.pdbx_seq_one_letter_code
_entity_poly.pdbx_strand_id
1 'polypeptide(L)'
;MTADDEFEIERLRAELAQERQMSEMLESSLKELGITLDEMDKRSHNFDQECNEWKTRYETQVEMNQQLEKQAILLATKVEESKRTLKELKMPKTARKADTDAEVTPHYVKALEKEKIVMENQLRDLEWRLDQESKAYYRATEERKNYVTEISAAKEVIENMKKNQQNLDNTPRSTQAGSNIPQDQRVIDPRRGPIRKTAAIKTLPRI
;
A
#
# COMPACT_ATOMS: atom_id res chain seq x y z
N MET A 1 -26.34 -84.15 24.41
CA MET A 1 -25.93 -82.98 25.21
C MET A 1 -26.04 -83.40 26.65
N THR A 2 -24.94 -83.37 27.40
CA THR A 2 -24.88 -83.77 28.80
C THR A 2 -25.26 -82.58 29.70
N ALA A 3 -25.67 -82.84 30.95
CA ALA A 3 -26.02 -81.77 31.89
C ALA A 3 -24.83 -80.83 32.20
N ASP A 4 -23.60 -81.34 32.11
CA ASP A 4 -22.37 -80.54 32.23
C ASP A 4 -22.22 -79.56 31.06
N ASP A 5 -22.50 -80.00 29.82
CA ASP A 5 -22.46 -79.12 28.64
C ASP A 5 -23.45 -77.97 28.78
N GLU A 6 -24.62 -78.23 29.36
CA GLU A 6 -25.69 -77.24 29.53
C GLU A 6 -25.34 -76.21 30.62
N PHE A 7 -24.70 -76.64 31.71
CA PHE A 7 -24.19 -75.75 32.76
C PHE A 7 -23.05 -74.86 32.26
N GLU A 8 -22.12 -75.42 31.46
CA GLU A 8 -21.00 -74.67 30.91
C GLU A 8 -21.45 -73.65 29.85
N ILE A 9 -22.44 -73.99 29.02
CA ILE A 9 -23.08 -73.05 28.10
C ILE A 9 -23.71 -71.88 28.86
N GLU A 10 -24.41 -72.15 29.97
CA GLU A 10 -25.06 -71.09 30.74
C GLU A 10 -24.03 -70.19 31.46
N ARG A 11 -22.92 -70.76 31.96
CA ARG A 11 -21.79 -69.99 32.51
C ARG A 11 -21.19 -69.05 31.46
N LEU A 12 -20.91 -69.57 30.26
CA LEU A 12 -20.35 -68.78 29.15
C LEU A 12 -21.30 -67.66 28.70
N ARG A 13 -22.61 -67.90 28.72
CA ARG A 13 -23.62 -66.86 28.43
C ARG A 13 -23.62 -65.75 29.47
N ALA A 14 -23.50 -66.10 30.74
CA ALA A 14 -23.41 -65.12 31.82
C ALA A 14 -22.13 -64.27 31.74
N GLU A 15 -20.98 -64.90 31.48
CA GLU A 15 -19.70 -64.21 31.25
C GLU A 15 -19.77 -63.25 30.05
N LEU A 16 -20.32 -63.72 28.92
CA LEU A 16 -20.51 -62.89 27.72
C LEU A 16 -21.45 -61.69 27.99
N ALA A 17 -22.52 -61.89 28.76
CA ALA A 17 -23.45 -60.81 29.11
C ALA A 17 -22.78 -59.75 30.00
N GLN A 18 -21.98 -60.19 30.99
CA GLN A 18 -21.20 -59.30 31.84
C GLN A 18 -20.16 -58.51 31.04
N GLU A 19 -19.44 -59.17 30.14
CA GLU A 19 -18.43 -58.53 29.30
C GLU A 19 -19.05 -57.48 28.37
N ARG A 20 -20.22 -57.78 27.79
CA ARG A 20 -21.00 -56.80 26.99
C ARG A 20 -21.41 -55.58 27.81
N GLN A 21 -21.95 -55.80 29.02
CA GLN A 21 -22.32 -54.70 29.91
C GLN A 21 -21.10 -53.84 30.27
N MET A 22 -19.96 -54.48 30.56
CA MET A 22 -18.71 -53.77 30.86
C MET A 22 -18.22 -52.95 29.67
N SER A 23 -18.27 -53.53 28.46
CA SER A 23 -17.92 -52.85 27.22
C SER A 23 -18.80 -51.62 26.98
N GLU A 24 -20.12 -51.74 27.17
CA GLU A 24 -21.06 -50.62 27.03
C GLU A 24 -20.80 -49.50 28.04
N MET A 25 -20.50 -49.84 29.31
CA MET A 25 -20.13 -48.86 30.33
C MET A 25 -18.82 -48.13 29.99
N LEU A 26 -17.82 -48.86 29.48
CA LEU A 26 -16.56 -48.27 29.05
C LEU A 26 -16.76 -47.35 27.84
N GLU A 27 -17.56 -47.75 26.86
CA GLU A 27 -17.91 -46.89 25.72
C GLU A 27 -18.65 -45.62 26.15
N SER A 28 -19.58 -45.70 27.10
CA SER A 28 -20.25 -44.52 27.67
C SER A 28 -19.24 -43.59 28.33
N SER A 29 -18.37 -44.13 29.17
CA SER A 29 -17.34 -43.35 29.86
C SER A 29 -16.36 -42.70 28.89
N LEU A 30 -15.97 -43.39 27.81
CA LEU A 30 -15.07 -42.87 26.79
C LEU A 30 -15.73 -41.72 25.99
N LYS A 31 -17.03 -41.83 25.70
CA LYS A 31 -17.82 -40.73 25.10
C LYS A 31 -17.92 -39.54 26.04
N GLU A 32 -18.23 -39.75 27.31
CA GLU A 32 -18.28 -38.69 28.31
C GLU A 32 -16.92 -38.00 28.47
N LEU A 33 -15.84 -38.77 28.51
CA LEU A 33 -14.48 -38.24 28.57
C LEU A 33 -14.16 -37.41 27.31
N GLY A 34 -14.56 -37.88 26.13
CA GLY A 34 -14.42 -37.16 24.87
C GLY A 34 -15.17 -35.82 24.87
N ILE A 35 -16.39 -35.79 25.42
CA ILE A 35 -17.15 -34.54 25.60
C ILE A 35 -16.42 -33.61 26.56
N THR A 36 -15.95 -34.11 27.71
CA THR A 36 -15.21 -33.26 28.67
C THR A 36 -13.92 -32.70 28.08
N LEU A 37 -13.22 -33.46 27.23
CA LEU A 37 -12.02 -33.01 26.54
C LEU A 37 -12.35 -31.88 25.55
N ASP A 38 -13.39 -32.05 24.73
CA ASP A 38 -13.86 -31.03 23.79
C ASP A 38 -14.32 -29.74 24.49
N GLU A 39 -14.98 -29.86 25.65
CA GLU A 39 -15.33 -28.70 26.48
C GLU A 39 -14.09 -27.98 27.04
N MET A 40 -13.08 -28.73 27.48
CA MET A 40 -11.82 -28.16 27.98
C MET A 40 -11.05 -27.45 26.87
N ASP A 41 -10.95 -28.04 25.69
CA ASP A 41 -10.29 -27.45 24.53
C ASP A 41 -10.96 -26.14 24.09
N LYS A 42 -12.31 -26.12 24.05
CA LYS A 42 -13.07 -24.89 23.78
C LYS A 42 -12.82 -23.80 24.82
N ARG A 43 -12.78 -24.14 26.12
CA ARG A 43 -12.46 -23.19 27.19
C ARG A 43 -11.04 -22.64 27.06
N SER A 44 -10.07 -23.50 26.73
CA SER A 44 -8.68 -23.08 26.51
C SER A 44 -8.59 -22.09 25.35
N HIS A 45 -9.26 -22.39 24.24
CA HIS A 45 -9.26 -21.49 23.08
C HIS A 45 -9.87 -20.12 23.39
N ASN A 46 -10.98 -20.08 24.12
CA ASN A 46 -11.61 -18.84 24.53
C ASN A 46 -10.70 -18.01 25.47
N PHE A 47 -9.97 -18.67 26.38
CA PHE A 47 -9.03 -18.00 27.27
C PHE A 47 -7.90 -17.30 26.49
N ASP A 48 -7.35 -17.94 25.46
CA ASP A 48 -6.33 -17.34 24.61
C ASP A 48 -6.87 -16.11 23.85
N GLN A 49 -8.10 -16.19 23.37
CA GLN A 49 -8.76 -15.08 22.69
C GLN A 49 -9.00 -13.90 23.63
N GLU A 50 -9.55 -14.14 24.82
CA GLU A 50 -9.74 -13.10 25.84
C GLU A 50 -8.42 -12.46 26.24
N CYS A 51 -7.37 -13.25 26.48
CA CYS A 51 -6.03 -12.73 26.81
C CYS A 51 -5.51 -11.76 25.73
N ASN A 52 -5.68 -12.12 24.45
CA ASN A 52 -5.29 -11.27 23.33
C ASN A 52 -6.12 -9.98 23.24
N GLU A 53 -7.42 -10.04 23.55
CA GLU A 53 -8.29 -8.86 23.58
C GLU A 53 -7.91 -7.89 24.70
N TRP A 54 -7.68 -8.40 25.92
CA TRP A 54 -7.28 -7.58 27.06
C TRP A 54 -5.93 -6.92 26.82
N LYS A 55 -4.97 -7.63 26.21
CA LYS A 55 -3.68 -7.07 25.81
C LYS A 55 -3.87 -5.93 24.80
N THR A 56 -4.67 -6.14 23.76
CA THR A 56 -4.95 -5.12 22.75
C THR A 56 -5.62 -3.88 23.34
N ARG A 57 -6.59 -4.07 24.25
CA ARG A 57 -7.25 -2.97 24.97
C ARG A 57 -6.28 -2.19 25.85
N TYR A 58 -5.43 -2.91 26.58
CA TYR A 58 -4.41 -2.28 27.43
C TYR A 58 -3.42 -1.45 26.59
N GLU A 59 -2.89 -2.01 25.52
CA GLU A 59 -1.95 -1.31 24.62
C GLU A 59 -2.58 -0.06 24.01
N THR A 60 -3.83 -0.15 23.53
CA THR A 60 -4.59 1.00 23.01
C THR A 60 -4.81 2.07 24.08
N GLN A 61 -5.15 1.66 25.30
CA GLN A 61 -5.37 2.60 26.41
C GLN A 61 -4.07 3.30 26.82
N VAL A 62 -2.95 2.58 26.87
CA VAL A 62 -1.64 3.17 27.15
C VAL A 62 -1.27 4.20 26.09
N GLU A 63 -1.48 3.88 24.81
CA GLU A 63 -1.20 4.82 23.72
C GLU A 63 -2.08 6.08 23.82
N MET A 64 -3.38 5.92 24.08
CA MET A 64 -4.29 7.05 24.29
C MET A 64 -3.86 7.91 25.48
N ASN A 65 -3.47 7.29 26.60
CA ASN A 65 -2.98 8.00 27.77
C ASN A 65 -1.71 8.80 27.46
N GLN A 66 -0.76 8.22 26.71
CA GLN A 66 0.44 8.94 26.28
C GLN A 66 0.11 10.16 25.41
N GLN A 67 -0.89 10.05 24.52
CA GLN A 67 -1.34 11.18 23.72
C GLN A 67 -1.99 12.27 24.57
N LEU A 68 -2.83 11.89 25.54
CA LEU A 68 -3.45 12.83 26.49
C LEU A 68 -2.41 13.54 27.36
N GLU A 69 -1.37 12.83 27.81
CA GLU A 69 -0.28 13.41 28.60
C GLU A 69 0.51 14.45 27.80
N LYS A 70 0.82 14.16 26.53
CA LYS A 70 1.42 15.14 25.62
C LYS A 70 0.55 16.38 25.45
N GLN A 71 -0.77 16.20 25.28
CA GLN A 71 -1.71 17.32 25.16
C GLN A 71 -1.78 18.14 26.46
N ALA A 72 -1.78 17.50 27.62
CA ALA A 72 -1.78 18.17 28.91
C ALA A 72 -0.53 19.04 29.10
N ILE A 73 0.66 18.52 28.75
CA ILE A 73 1.92 19.26 28.81
C ILE A 73 1.89 20.47 27.86
N LEU A 74 1.41 20.29 26.63
CA LEU A 74 1.31 21.37 25.64
C LEU A 74 0.39 22.49 26.14
N LEU A 75 -0.79 22.13 26.65
CA LEU A 75 -1.75 23.09 27.18
C LEU A 75 -1.21 23.80 28.42
N ALA A 76 -0.57 23.07 29.34
CA ALA A 76 0.07 23.67 30.51
C ALA A 76 1.14 24.70 30.10
N THR A 77 1.97 24.36 29.11
CA THR A 77 3.00 25.26 28.56
C THR A 77 2.36 26.51 27.98
N LYS A 78 1.31 26.37 27.15
CA LYS A 78 0.62 27.49 26.52
C LYS A 78 -0.09 28.39 27.54
N VAL A 79 -0.66 27.82 28.59
CA VAL A 79 -1.24 28.57 29.71
C VAL A 79 -0.15 29.35 30.44
N GLU A 80 1.00 28.75 30.70
CA GLU A 80 2.11 29.40 31.38
C GLU A 80 2.71 30.54 30.56
N GLU A 81 2.88 30.34 29.24
CA GLU A 81 3.28 31.41 28.31
C GLU A 81 2.27 32.56 28.33
N SER A 82 0.98 32.25 28.24
CA SER A 82 -0.08 33.27 28.29
C SER A 82 -0.08 34.04 29.62
N LYS A 83 0.18 33.37 30.74
CA LYS A 83 0.35 34.00 32.06
C LYS A 83 1.58 34.90 32.11
N ARG A 84 2.71 34.47 31.55
CA ARG A 84 3.94 35.29 31.45
C ARG A 84 3.69 36.55 30.63
N THR A 85 3.10 36.42 29.45
CA THR A 85 2.73 37.56 28.59
C THR A 85 1.78 38.51 29.32
N LEU A 86 0.77 37.99 30.03
CA LEU A 86 -0.14 38.82 30.80
C LEU A 86 0.55 39.51 31.99
N LYS A 87 1.50 38.83 32.65
CA LYS A 87 2.30 39.41 33.73
C LYS A 87 3.18 40.53 33.20
N GLU A 88 3.84 40.36 32.05
CA GLU A 88 4.63 41.39 31.37
C GLU A 88 3.79 42.62 31.02
N LEU A 89 2.54 42.42 30.56
CA LEU A 89 1.59 43.50 30.28
C LEU A 89 1.08 44.22 31.53
N LYS A 90 1.01 43.51 32.68
CA LYS A 90 0.52 44.04 33.97
C LYS A 90 1.62 44.65 34.84
N MET A 91 2.90 44.50 34.48
CA MET A 91 3.97 45.22 35.18
C MET A 91 3.72 46.73 35.04
N PRO A 92 3.70 47.50 36.15
CA PRO A 92 3.53 48.95 36.09
C PRO A 92 4.64 49.54 35.22
N LYS A 93 4.28 50.43 34.29
CA LYS A 93 5.22 51.25 33.48
C LYS A 93 6.21 52.08 34.33
N THR A 94 6.12 52.02 35.66
CA THR A 94 6.99 52.70 36.61
C THR A 94 8.14 51.85 37.14
N ALA A 95 8.16 50.53 36.90
CA ALA A 95 9.29 49.65 37.27
C ALA A 95 10.23 49.31 36.10
N ARG A 96 9.89 49.73 34.87
CA ARG A 96 10.76 49.69 33.68
C ARG A 96 11.52 51.01 33.49
N LYS A 97 12.01 51.57 34.60
CA LYS A 97 13.04 52.62 34.59
C LYS A 97 14.37 52.03 35.08
N ALA A 98 14.82 51.01 34.37
CA ALA A 98 16.22 50.57 34.29
C ALA A 98 16.22 49.53 33.15
N ASP A 99 16.83 49.88 32.01
CA ASP A 99 17.13 49.01 30.87
C ASP A 99 16.03 48.63 29.86
N THR A 100 14.97 49.44 29.72
CA THR A 100 14.16 49.47 28.48
C THR A 100 14.09 50.86 27.84
N ASP A 101 15.15 51.65 28.04
CA ASP A 101 15.65 52.54 26.99
C ASP A 101 16.77 51.77 26.28
N ALA A 102 16.41 50.73 25.52
CA ALA A 102 17.09 50.58 24.25
C ALA A 102 16.56 51.76 23.44
N GLU A 103 17.22 52.90 23.63
CA GLU A 103 17.00 54.14 22.92
C GLU A 103 16.70 53.74 21.48
N VAL A 104 15.47 54.02 21.01
CA VAL A 104 15.11 53.84 19.60
C VAL A 104 15.94 54.87 18.85
N THR A 105 17.21 54.53 18.69
CA THR A 105 18.18 55.38 18.04
C THR A 105 17.86 55.31 16.56
N PRO A 106 18.08 56.41 15.83
CA PRO A 106 18.02 56.39 14.37
C PRO A 106 18.89 55.28 13.75
N HIS A 107 19.91 54.80 14.47
CA HIS A 107 20.74 53.66 14.07
C HIS A 107 20.03 52.30 14.18
N TYR A 108 19.29 52.06 15.25
CA TYR A 108 18.51 50.82 15.42
C TYR A 108 17.38 50.71 14.38
N VAL A 109 16.68 51.81 14.13
CA VAL A 109 15.66 51.88 13.06
C VAL A 109 16.27 51.61 11.69
N LYS A 110 17.41 52.24 11.36
CA LYS A 110 18.13 51.98 10.09
C LYS A 110 18.63 50.54 9.96
N ALA A 111 19.02 49.89 11.05
CA ALA A 111 19.44 48.49 11.02
C ALA A 111 18.26 47.58 10.66
N LEU A 112 17.10 47.80 11.30
CA LEU A 112 15.87 47.06 11.00
C LEU A 112 15.33 47.34 9.59
N GLU A 113 15.45 48.57 9.08
CA GLU A 113 15.09 48.89 7.70
C GLU A 113 15.95 48.14 6.68
N LYS A 114 17.26 48.01 6.94
CA LYS A 114 18.16 47.23 6.10
C LYS A 114 17.81 45.74 6.14
N GLU A 115 17.57 45.20 7.34
CA GLU A 115 17.18 43.80 7.50
C GLU A 115 15.85 43.52 6.79
N LYS A 116 14.87 44.40 6.92
CA LYS A 116 13.60 44.34 6.18
C LYS A 116 13.85 44.26 4.66
N ILE A 117 14.68 45.15 4.11
CA ILE A 117 14.97 45.17 2.67
C ILE A 117 15.65 43.85 2.23
N VAL A 118 16.57 43.32 3.04
CA VAL A 118 17.22 42.03 2.75
C VAL A 118 16.19 40.90 2.73
N MET A 119 15.29 40.86 3.71
CA MET A 119 14.24 39.84 3.80
C MET A 119 13.25 39.96 2.63
N GLU A 120 12.87 41.18 2.24
CA GLU A 120 11.99 41.42 1.09
C GLU A 120 12.62 40.98 -0.23
N ASN A 121 13.93 41.15 -0.38
CA ASN A 121 14.66 40.66 -1.56
C ASN A 121 14.75 39.13 -1.58
N GLN A 122 15.07 38.51 -0.44
CA GLN A 122 15.08 37.05 -0.31
C GLN A 122 13.71 36.45 -0.62
N LEU A 123 12.64 37.08 -0.14
CA LEU A 123 11.27 36.65 -0.45
C LEU A 123 11.02 36.68 -1.96
N ARG A 124 11.40 37.76 -2.64
CA ARG A 124 11.23 37.91 -4.08
C ARG A 124 12.03 36.89 -4.88
N ASP A 125 13.25 36.57 -4.44
CA ASP A 125 14.08 35.54 -5.07
C ASP A 125 13.45 34.15 -4.92
N LEU A 126 12.91 33.84 -3.74
CA LEU A 126 12.20 32.59 -3.49
C LEU A 126 10.92 32.48 -4.31
N GLU A 127 10.13 33.56 -4.40
CA GLU A 127 8.95 33.64 -5.25
C GLU A 127 9.30 33.39 -6.72
N TRP A 128 10.37 33.99 -7.22
CA TRP A 128 10.84 33.77 -8.60
C TRP A 128 11.28 32.33 -8.84
N ARG A 129 12.04 31.74 -7.90
CA ARG A 129 12.46 30.34 -8.00
C ARG A 129 11.26 29.39 -8.00
N LEU A 130 10.25 29.66 -7.17
CA LEU A 130 9.02 28.88 -7.12
C LEU A 130 8.24 28.95 -8.45
N ASP A 131 8.17 30.13 -9.07
CA ASP A 131 7.56 30.29 -10.40
C ASP A 131 8.32 29.51 -11.47
N GLN A 132 9.66 29.54 -11.46
CA GLN A 132 10.46 28.75 -12.39
C GLN A 132 10.28 27.25 -12.19
N GLU A 133 10.25 26.78 -10.94
CA GLU A 133 10.02 25.37 -10.62
C GLU A 133 8.63 24.92 -11.05
N SER A 134 7.61 25.77 -10.83
CA SER A 134 6.24 25.52 -11.28
C SER A 134 6.16 25.37 -12.81
N LYS A 135 6.86 26.23 -13.56
CA LYS A 135 6.98 26.15 -15.03
C LYS A 135 7.73 24.90 -15.49
N ALA A 136 8.80 24.52 -14.80
CA ALA A 136 9.55 23.31 -15.09
C ALA A 136 8.70 22.06 -14.84
N TYR A 137 8.00 22.02 -13.70
CA TYR A 137 7.07 20.95 -13.34
C TYR A 137 5.94 20.81 -14.35
N TYR A 138 5.33 21.92 -14.77
CA TYR A 138 4.28 21.91 -15.78
C TYR A 138 4.78 21.33 -17.11
N ARG A 139 5.95 21.78 -17.58
CA ARG A 139 6.58 21.24 -18.80
C ARG A 139 6.84 19.73 -18.71
N ALA A 140 7.46 19.27 -17.63
CA ALA A 140 7.71 17.84 -17.41
C ALA A 140 6.40 17.03 -17.34
N THR A 141 5.34 17.62 -16.77
CA THR A 141 4.02 16.98 -16.69
C THR A 141 3.38 16.85 -18.07
N GLU A 142 3.46 17.87 -18.91
CA GLU A 142 2.96 17.83 -20.29
C GLU A 142 3.76 16.84 -21.15
N GLU A 143 5.09 16.82 -21.03
CA GLU A 143 5.93 15.81 -21.71
C GLU A 143 5.55 14.38 -21.29
N ARG A 144 5.35 14.15 -19.99
CA ARG A 144 4.87 12.86 -19.49
C ARG A 144 3.52 12.47 -20.09
N LYS A 145 2.57 13.41 -20.20
CA LYS A 145 1.27 13.14 -20.84
C LYS A 145 1.45 12.77 -22.31
N ASN A 146 2.29 13.50 -23.04
CA ASN A 146 2.59 13.20 -24.44
C ASN A 146 3.18 11.80 -24.62
N TYR A 147 4.17 11.42 -23.79
CA TYR A 147 4.72 10.06 -23.83
C TYR A 147 3.68 9.00 -23.50
N VAL A 148 2.78 9.26 -22.54
CA VAL A 148 1.69 8.32 -22.23
C VAL A 148 0.75 8.15 -23.41
N THR A 149 0.41 9.22 -24.14
CA THR A 149 -0.42 9.12 -25.34
C THR A 149 0.29 8.39 -26.47
N GLU A 150 1.58 8.65 -26.68
CA GLU A 150 2.39 7.95 -27.69
C GLU A 150 2.51 6.45 -27.39
N ILE A 151 2.78 6.09 -26.13
CA ILE A 151 2.83 4.70 -25.69
C ILE A 151 1.47 4.02 -25.88
N SER A 152 0.37 4.71 -25.58
CA SER A 152 -0.97 4.15 -25.76
C SER A 152 -1.27 3.90 -27.24
N ALA A 153 -0.94 4.85 -28.12
CA ALA A 153 -1.07 4.68 -29.56
C ALA A 153 -0.18 3.54 -30.09
N ALA A 154 1.07 3.44 -29.64
CA ALA A 154 1.98 2.37 -30.03
C ALA A 154 1.48 0.99 -29.57
N LYS A 155 0.93 0.90 -28.36
CA LYS A 155 0.29 -0.33 -27.85
C LYS A 155 -0.89 -0.75 -28.71
N GLU A 156 -1.74 0.19 -29.12
CA GLU A 156 -2.87 -0.10 -30.00
C GLU A 156 -2.41 -0.64 -31.37
N VAL A 157 -1.37 -0.03 -31.95
CA VAL A 157 -0.76 -0.52 -33.20
C VAL A 157 -0.22 -1.94 -33.05
N ILE A 158 0.50 -2.24 -31.96
CA ILE A 158 1.05 -3.57 -31.69
C ILE A 158 -0.07 -4.61 -31.53
N GLU A 159 -1.14 -4.27 -30.79
CA GLU A 159 -2.28 -5.17 -30.62
C GLU A 159 -3.02 -5.44 -31.94
N ASN A 160 -3.20 -4.42 -32.78
CA ASN A 160 -3.76 -4.59 -34.12
C ASN A 160 -2.86 -5.44 -35.03
N MET A 161 -1.53 -5.28 -34.94
CA MET A 161 -0.59 -6.15 -35.67
C MET A 161 -0.66 -7.61 -35.20
N LYS A 162 -0.72 -7.86 -33.89
CA LYS A 162 -0.88 -9.22 -33.33
C LYS A 162 -2.19 -9.86 -33.77
N LYS A 163 -3.31 -9.13 -33.72
CA LYS A 163 -4.61 -9.61 -34.21
C LYS A 163 -4.57 -9.96 -35.71
N ASN A 164 -3.91 -9.13 -36.52
CA ASN A 164 -3.74 -9.40 -37.95
C ASN A 164 -2.85 -10.62 -38.23
N GLN A 165 -1.79 -10.85 -37.43
CA GLN A 165 -0.97 -12.06 -37.52
C GLN A 165 -1.75 -13.32 -37.13
N GLN A 166 -2.52 -13.29 -36.05
CA GLN A 166 -3.37 -14.42 -35.64
C GLN A 166 -4.47 -14.74 -36.66
N ASN A 167 -4.97 -13.76 -37.40
CA ASN A 167 -5.90 -13.98 -38.51
C ASN A 167 -5.22 -14.62 -39.74
N LEU A 168 -3.94 -14.34 -40.01
CA LEU A 168 -3.19 -14.98 -41.09
C LEU A 168 -2.86 -16.46 -40.79
N ASP A 169 -2.56 -16.79 -39.53
CA ASP A 169 -2.28 -18.18 -39.11
C ASP A 169 -3.55 -19.05 -39.07
N ASN A 170 -4.75 -18.46 -38.97
CA ASN A 170 -6.03 -19.18 -38.98
C ASN A 170 -6.67 -19.34 -40.37
N THR A 171 -6.02 -18.87 -41.45
CA THR A 171 -6.51 -19.13 -42.81
C THR A 171 -6.14 -20.55 -43.26
N PRO A 172 -7.11 -21.44 -43.58
CA PRO A 172 -6.78 -22.77 -44.08
C PRO A 172 -6.05 -22.64 -45.42
N ARG A 173 -4.83 -23.17 -45.47
CA ARG A 173 -3.92 -23.12 -46.61
C ARG A 173 -4.49 -23.95 -47.76
N SER A 174 -5.35 -23.33 -48.58
CA SER A 174 -5.78 -23.90 -49.85
C SER A 174 -4.59 -23.96 -50.80
N THR A 175 -4.07 -25.16 -50.99
CA THR A 175 -3.12 -25.51 -52.04
C THR A 175 -3.74 -25.23 -53.41
N GLN A 176 -3.22 -24.25 -54.14
CA GLN A 176 -3.38 -24.22 -55.58
C GLN A 176 -2.05 -23.92 -56.26
N ALA A 177 -1.71 -24.85 -57.14
CA ALA A 177 -0.46 -24.98 -57.86
C ALA A 177 -0.26 -23.89 -58.91
N GLY A 178 1.01 -23.59 -59.19
CA GLY A 178 1.43 -23.05 -60.48
C GLY A 178 1.67 -21.54 -60.52
N SER A 179 2.72 -21.05 -59.87
CA SER A 179 3.47 -19.87 -60.33
C SER A 179 4.79 -19.75 -59.56
N ASN A 180 5.92 -19.93 -60.25
CA ASN A 180 7.27 -19.73 -59.72
C ASN A 180 7.57 -18.22 -59.61
N ILE A 181 7.05 -17.55 -58.59
CA ILE A 181 7.43 -16.17 -58.24
C ILE A 181 7.74 -16.11 -56.75
N PRO A 182 9.01 -15.84 -56.34
CA PRO A 182 9.37 -15.63 -54.94
C PRO A 182 8.62 -14.43 -54.34
N GLN A 183 8.10 -14.61 -53.12
CA GLN A 183 7.03 -13.82 -52.49
C GLN A 183 7.41 -12.38 -52.06
N ASP A 184 8.58 -11.86 -52.44
CA ASP A 184 9.14 -10.63 -51.85
C ASP A 184 9.47 -9.51 -52.88
N GLN A 185 8.70 -9.46 -53.98
CA GLN A 185 8.73 -8.33 -54.93
C GLN A 185 7.42 -7.55 -54.88
N ARG A 186 7.47 -6.31 -54.38
CA ARG A 186 6.35 -5.35 -54.47
C ARG A 186 6.07 -5.04 -55.95
N VAL A 187 4.97 -5.56 -56.47
CA VAL A 187 4.40 -5.19 -57.78
C VAL A 187 3.28 -4.20 -57.51
N ILE A 188 3.49 -2.93 -57.88
CA ILE A 188 2.44 -1.90 -57.74
C ILE A 188 1.41 -2.01 -58.89
N ASP A 189 1.82 -2.50 -60.07
CA ASP A 189 0.96 -2.63 -61.26
C ASP A 189 1.23 -3.97 -62.00
N PRO A 190 0.22 -4.85 -62.16
CA PRO A 190 0.37 -6.18 -62.77
C PRO A 190 0.92 -6.20 -64.21
N ARG A 191 0.76 -5.14 -65.01
CA ARG A 191 1.22 -5.12 -66.42
C ARG A 191 2.70 -4.74 -66.56
N ARG A 192 3.34 -4.20 -65.52
CA ARG A 192 4.70 -3.62 -65.60
C ARG A 192 5.79 -4.46 -64.93
N GLY A 193 5.44 -5.56 -64.28
CA GLY A 193 6.39 -6.49 -63.67
C GLY A 193 7.14 -5.92 -62.46
N PRO A 194 8.03 -6.72 -61.85
CA PRO A 194 8.70 -6.36 -60.60
C PRO A 194 9.62 -5.14 -60.68
N ILE A 195 9.53 -4.24 -59.69
CA ILE A 195 10.32 -3.00 -59.64
C ILE A 195 11.80 -3.32 -59.40
N ARG A 196 12.68 -3.00 -60.36
CA ARG A 196 14.14 -3.11 -60.21
C ARG A 196 14.65 -1.99 -59.31
N LYS A 197 15.17 -2.32 -58.13
CA LYS A 197 15.76 -1.36 -57.17
C LYS A 197 17.07 -0.79 -57.75
N THR A 198 17.05 0.37 -58.39
CA THR A 198 18.26 1.18 -58.57
C THR A 198 18.52 1.96 -57.29
N ALA A 199 19.65 1.68 -56.66
CA ALA A 199 20.05 2.21 -55.37
C ALA A 199 20.27 3.73 -55.42
N ALA A 200 19.56 4.46 -54.58
CA ALA A 200 19.99 5.80 -54.14
C ALA A 200 20.18 5.72 -52.62
N ILE A 201 21.38 5.32 -52.22
CA ILE A 201 21.83 5.40 -50.82
C ILE A 201 22.04 6.90 -50.54
N LYS A 202 21.09 7.53 -49.84
CA LYS A 202 21.34 8.78 -49.13
C LYS A 202 21.61 8.42 -47.68
N THR A 203 22.89 8.37 -47.32
CA THR A 203 23.34 8.24 -45.93
C THR A 203 22.76 9.40 -45.10
N LEU A 204 22.16 9.08 -43.96
CA LEU A 204 21.66 10.09 -43.01
C LEU A 204 22.83 10.74 -42.25
N PRO A 205 22.69 12.00 -41.80
CA PRO A 205 23.75 12.71 -41.09
C PRO A 205 24.06 12.04 -39.75
N ARG A 206 25.34 12.00 -39.39
CA ARG A 206 25.77 11.58 -38.06
C ARG A 206 25.58 12.73 -37.06
N ILE A 207 25.13 12.36 -35.87
CA ILE A 207 24.87 13.22 -34.71
C ILE A 207 26.14 13.95 -34.29
#